data_AF-A0A1J5GE12-F1
#
_entry.id   AF-A0A1J5GE12-F1
#
_cell.length_a   1.000
_cell.length_b   1.000
_cell.length_c   1.000
_cell.angle_alpha   90.00
_cell.angle_beta   90.00
_cell.angle_gamma   90.00
#
_symmetry.space_group_name_H-M   'P 1'
#
loop_
_entity.id
_entity.type
_entity.pdbx_description
1 polymer ?
#
loop_
_entity_poly.entity_id
_entity_poly.type
_entity_poly.pdbx_seq_one_letter_code
_entity_poly.pdbx_strand_id
1 'polypeptide(L)'
;MSLDSVFQLAHLYAARKLVKKSFEIMYETRRKFFNNGNAHLKYIGCFFQRERDVDEWLNVSEVDVNTAVCIRDNSGQRDWYIIEDRKDADIQRREINLDHSLAQKLLEKSVGDKILIKESPLSKEFGEAVEIKSKYVYALHESLSLIEKLFPDTPGLYGVRIEKPEKKDKLPEGFQTILDEVARQNETRLKGEQFYKEGNLTVGALANLIGRNVFDVLGGLISKSDLGIRCCLGNVEERNHAFLLLNNNPKLIIDIISLMTLHGTNAEDAIIKAFGKLGIAQSTIDLLQYTINDRKGIQSKGFMTIGKEGDKFVRQEISAEEVKHSIEYLESIMHWIENNCEIIPCKAALDMKRDRKQQLDGMFGPSFIDTILIASEPGNLLYSNDERLRSFAKTEFNVDGV
;
A
#
# COMPACT_ATOMS: atom_id res chain seq x y z
N MET A 1 12.52 -4.75 16.63
CA MET A 1 12.10 -4.47 15.24
C MET A 1 10.98 -3.45 15.29
N SER A 2 11.09 -2.35 14.53
CA SER A 2 10.02 -1.35 14.43
C SER A 2 8.81 -1.93 13.68
N LEU A 3 7.65 -1.29 13.85
CA LEU A 3 6.42 -1.69 13.16
C LEU A 3 6.62 -1.71 11.63
N ASP A 4 7.27 -0.68 11.08
CA ASP A 4 7.54 -0.57 9.64
C ASP A 4 8.44 -1.69 9.11
N SER A 5 9.49 -2.06 9.84
CA SER A 5 10.37 -3.17 9.43
C SER A 5 9.64 -4.51 9.41
N VAL A 6 8.66 -4.72 10.30
CA VAL A 6 7.86 -5.95 10.28
C VAL A 6 6.91 -5.97 9.07
N PHE A 7 6.34 -4.82 8.69
CA PHE A 7 5.52 -4.72 7.48
C PHE A 7 6.34 -4.97 6.22
N GLN A 8 7.54 -4.41 6.13
CA GLN A 8 8.46 -4.70 5.03
C GLN A 8 8.77 -6.20 4.96
N LEU A 9 9.04 -6.84 6.10
CA LEU A 9 9.29 -8.28 6.14
C LEU A 9 8.08 -9.09 5.64
N ALA A 10 6.87 -8.77 6.09
CA ALA A 10 5.65 -9.43 5.62
C ALA A 10 5.45 -9.24 4.11
N HIS A 11 5.73 -8.04 3.60
CA HIS A 11 5.67 -7.75 2.16
C HIS A 11 6.68 -8.61 1.37
N LEU A 12 7.90 -8.76 1.86
CA LEU A 12 8.93 -9.61 1.23
C LEU A 12 8.51 -11.09 1.18
N TYR A 13 7.87 -11.60 2.23
CA TYR A 13 7.30 -12.96 2.20
C TYR A 13 6.19 -13.09 1.16
N ALA A 14 5.27 -12.12 1.09
CA ALA A 14 4.20 -12.13 0.09
C ALA A 14 4.78 -12.09 -1.35
N ALA A 15 5.75 -11.22 -1.61
CA ALA A 15 6.43 -11.11 -2.91
C ALA A 15 7.11 -12.43 -3.34
N ARG A 16 7.58 -13.23 -2.38
CA ARG A 16 8.17 -14.56 -2.62
C ARG A 16 7.14 -15.70 -2.68
N LYS A 17 5.85 -15.38 -2.83
CA LYS A 17 4.74 -16.35 -2.83
C LYS A 17 4.60 -17.14 -1.53
N LEU A 18 5.17 -16.65 -0.42
CA LEU A 18 5.03 -17.21 0.93
C LEU A 18 3.89 -16.50 1.68
N VAL A 19 2.69 -16.51 1.07
CA VAL A 19 1.52 -15.73 1.53
C VAL A 19 1.14 -16.09 2.95
N LYS A 20 1.00 -17.38 3.29
CA LYS A 20 0.70 -17.81 4.66
C LYS A 20 1.67 -17.24 5.69
N LYS A 21 2.97 -17.20 5.37
CA LYS A 21 3.98 -16.64 6.28
C LYS A 21 3.84 -15.14 6.48
N SER A 22 3.48 -14.42 5.41
CA SER A 22 3.13 -13.00 5.49
C SER A 22 1.95 -12.78 6.44
N PHE A 23 0.88 -13.57 6.34
CA PHE A 23 -0.28 -13.47 7.21
C PHE A 23 0.03 -13.81 8.67
N GLU A 24 0.84 -14.84 8.93
CA GLU A 24 1.32 -15.16 10.28
C GLU A 24 2.03 -13.95 10.91
N ILE A 25 2.96 -13.31 10.17
CA ILE A 25 3.70 -12.14 10.65
C ILE A 25 2.75 -10.97 10.89
N MET A 26 1.85 -10.69 9.96
CA MET A 26 0.88 -9.59 10.09
C MET A 26 -0.09 -9.82 11.24
N TYR A 27 -0.54 -11.05 11.46
CA TYR A 27 -1.39 -11.43 12.58
C TYR A 27 -0.69 -11.21 13.92
N GLU A 28 0.55 -11.71 14.08
CA GLU A 28 1.31 -11.49 15.32
C GLU A 28 1.65 -10.02 15.54
N THR A 29 1.89 -9.26 14.47
CA THR A 29 2.13 -7.82 14.54
C THR A 29 0.89 -7.08 15.04
N ARG A 30 -0.27 -7.37 14.46
CA ARG A 30 -1.56 -6.85 14.91
C ARG A 30 -1.81 -7.22 16.37
N ARG A 31 -1.58 -8.49 16.75
CA ARG A 31 -1.76 -8.97 18.13
C ARG A 31 -0.84 -8.21 19.10
N LYS A 32 0.44 -8.03 18.75
CA LYS A 32 1.41 -7.33 19.59
C LYS A 32 1.11 -5.82 19.70
N PHE A 33 0.70 -5.19 18.62
CA PHE A 33 0.43 -3.76 18.53
C PHE A 33 -1.07 -3.47 18.42
N PHE A 34 -1.89 -4.18 19.19
CA PHE A 34 -3.36 -4.14 19.08
C PHE A 34 -3.94 -2.73 19.31
N ASN A 35 -3.32 -1.91 20.16
CA ASN A 35 -3.79 -0.54 20.40
C ASN A 35 -3.21 0.48 19.39
N ASN A 36 -2.69 0.01 18.25
CA ASN A 36 -2.13 0.86 17.20
C ASN A 36 -2.95 0.70 15.92
N GLY A 37 -3.66 1.77 15.51
CA GLY A 37 -4.50 1.75 14.31
C GLY A 37 -3.75 1.41 13.03
N ASN A 38 -2.46 1.77 12.91
CA ASN A 38 -1.65 1.39 11.74
C ASN A 38 -1.42 -0.13 11.66
N ALA A 39 -1.33 -0.83 12.79
CA ALA A 39 -1.21 -2.30 12.79
C ALA A 39 -2.48 -2.95 12.23
N HIS A 40 -3.65 -2.44 12.61
CA HIS A 40 -4.94 -2.88 12.05
C HIS A 40 -5.07 -2.53 10.56
N LEU A 41 -4.77 -1.29 10.18
CA LEU A 41 -4.87 -0.83 8.79
C LEU A 41 -3.97 -1.67 7.85
N LYS A 42 -2.74 -1.94 8.27
CA LYS A 42 -1.80 -2.74 7.46
C LYS A 42 -2.21 -4.21 7.41
N TYR A 43 -2.77 -4.75 8.49
CA TYR A 43 -3.37 -6.08 8.49
C TYR A 43 -4.53 -6.18 7.49
N ILE A 44 -5.42 -5.17 7.46
CA ILE A 44 -6.51 -5.07 6.47
C ILE A 44 -5.94 -5.00 5.05
N GLY A 45 -4.93 -4.15 4.82
CA GLY A 45 -4.25 -4.01 3.52
C GLY A 45 -3.70 -5.34 2.98
N CYS A 46 -3.15 -6.20 3.84
CA CYS A 46 -2.67 -7.53 3.47
C CYS A 46 -3.78 -8.41 2.84
N PHE A 47 -5.03 -8.24 3.25
CA PHE A 47 -6.17 -8.95 2.65
C PHE A 47 -6.61 -8.37 1.31
N PHE A 48 -6.34 -7.09 1.06
CA PHE A 48 -6.75 -6.39 -0.17
C PHE A 48 -5.72 -6.49 -1.29
N GLN A 49 -4.45 -6.68 -0.94
CA GLN A 49 -3.34 -6.84 -1.89
C GLN A 49 -3.17 -8.28 -2.40
N ARG A 50 -3.97 -9.24 -1.92
CA ARG A 50 -3.92 -10.62 -2.40
C ARG A 50 -4.91 -10.87 -3.55
N GLU A 51 -4.55 -11.82 -4.42
CA GLU A 51 -5.50 -12.48 -5.29
C GLU A 51 -6.43 -13.35 -4.42
N ARG A 52 -7.75 -13.16 -4.54
CA ARG A 52 -8.72 -13.77 -3.62
C ARG A 52 -8.85 -15.30 -3.76
N ASP A 53 -8.40 -15.88 -4.86
CA ASP A 53 -8.74 -17.25 -5.27
C ASP A 53 -7.64 -18.29 -4.97
N VAL A 54 -6.60 -17.92 -4.20
CA VAL A 54 -5.38 -18.75 -4.04
C VAL A 54 -5.23 -19.33 -2.62
N ASP A 55 -6.00 -18.86 -1.63
CA ASP A 55 -5.77 -19.16 -0.21
C ASP A 55 -6.83 -20.11 0.39
N GLU A 56 -6.84 -21.39 -0.02
CA GLU A 56 -7.75 -22.42 0.53
C GLU A 56 -7.70 -22.50 2.07
N TRP A 57 -6.52 -22.28 2.65
CA TRP A 57 -6.27 -22.32 4.10
C TRP A 57 -7.01 -21.22 4.89
N LEU A 58 -7.60 -20.21 4.23
CA LEU A 58 -8.47 -19.23 4.87
C LEU A 58 -9.92 -19.72 5.01
N ASN A 59 -10.32 -20.69 4.18
CA ASN A 59 -11.65 -21.29 4.16
C ASN A 59 -11.64 -22.53 5.05
N VAL A 60 -12.34 -22.45 6.17
CA VAL A 60 -12.43 -23.54 7.16
C VAL A 60 -13.89 -23.91 7.38
N SER A 61 -14.18 -25.21 7.41
CA SER A 61 -15.53 -25.76 7.63
C SER A 61 -15.71 -26.34 9.03
N GLU A 62 -14.61 -26.72 9.68
CA GLU A 62 -14.57 -27.35 10.99
C GLU A 62 -13.67 -26.55 11.93
N VAL A 63 -13.94 -26.65 13.22
CA VAL A 63 -13.13 -26.02 14.26
C VAL A 63 -11.85 -26.84 14.46
N ASP A 64 -10.71 -26.17 14.26
CA ASP A 64 -9.37 -26.69 14.51
C ASP A 64 -8.48 -25.57 15.10
N VAL A 65 -7.22 -25.86 15.41
CA VAL A 65 -6.22 -24.87 15.78
C VAL A 65 -6.12 -23.80 14.69
N ASN A 66 -6.07 -22.54 15.10
CA ASN A 66 -6.11 -21.35 14.26
C ASN A 66 -7.47 -21.04 13.62
N THR A 67 -8.56 -21.52 14.21
CA THR A 67 -9.92 -21.13 13.84
C THR A 67 -10.56 -20.24 14.91
N ALA A 68 -11.53 -19.45 14.50
CA ALA A 68 -12.43 -18.71 15.36
C ALA A 68 -13.85 -19.24 15.15
N VAL A 69 -14.55 -19.54 16.24
CA VAL A 69 -15.91 -20.08 16.24
C VAL A 69 -16.85 -19.15 17.00
N CYS A 70 -18.00 -18.87 16.40
CA CYS A 70 -19.09 -18.14 17.03
C CYS A 70 -20.10 -19.13 17.60
N ILE A 71 -20.31 -19.07 18.91
CA ILE A 71 -21.31 -19.88 19.60
C ILE A 71 -22.51 -18.99 19.92
N ARG A 72 -23.70 -19.45 19.54
CA ARG A 72 -24.96 -18.87 20.00
C ARG A 72 -25.51 -19.69 21.15
N ASP A 73 -25.73 -19.07 22.31
CA ASP A 73 -26.34 -19.73 23.46
C ASP A 73 -27.87 -19.83 23.32
N ASN A 74 -28.53 -20.43 24.31
CA ASN A 74 -29.99 -20.54 24.35
C ASN A 74 -30.70 -19.18 24.53
N SER A 75 -30.01 -18.13 25.00
CA SER A 75 -30.57 -16.77 25.13
C SER A 75 -30.53 -15.99 23.80
N GLY A 76 -29.78 -16.49 22.81
CA GLY A 76 -29.52 -15.83 21.54
C GLY A 76 -28.27 -14.95 21.55
N GLN A 77 -27.57 -14.86 22.68
CA GLN A 77 -26.27 -14.19 22.79
C GLN A 77 -25.23 -14.93 21.93
N ARG A 78 -24.34 -14.16 21.29
CA ARG A 78 -23.30 -14.67 20.42
C ARG A 78 -21.93 -14.29 20.95
N ASP A 79 -21.10 -15.29 21.21
CA ASP A 79 -19.73 -15.11 21.67
C ASP A 79 -18.74 -15.81 20.73
N TRP A 80 -17.62 -15.15 20.50
CA TRP A 80 -16.53 -15.67 19.68
C TRP A 80 -15.44 -16.27 20.56
N TYR A 81 -14.86 -17.37 20.10
CA TYR A 81 -13.70 -18.02 20.72
C TYR A 81 -12.68 -18.35 19.62
N ILE A 82 -11.41 -18.04 19.86
CA ILE A 82 -10.30 -18.30 18.95
C ILE A 82 -9.47 -19.43 19.52
N ILE A 83 -9.35 -20.54 18.79
CA ILE A 83 -8.57 -21.71 19.21
C ILE A 83 -7.11 -21.49 18.82
N GLU A 84 -6.24 -21.23 19.78
CA GLU A 84 -4.80 -21.06 19.57
C GLU A 84 -3.98 -21.92 20.52
N ASP A 85 -3.23 -22.89 19.99
CA ASP A 85 -2.32 -23.70 20.77
C ASP A 85 -1.03 -22.94 21.12
N ARG A 86 -1.13 -22.05 22.10
CA ARG A 86 -0.02 -21.23 22.59
C ARG A 86 -0.14 -20.95 24.07
N LYS A 87 1.01 -20.76 24.73
CA LYS A 87 1.08 -20.53 26.18
C LYS A 87 0.63 -19.13 26.58
N ASP A 88 0.79 -18.15 25.70
CA ASP A 88 0.43 -16.75 25.94
C ASP A 88 -0.97 -16.41 25.41
N ALA A 89 -1.86 -17.40 25.23
CA ALA A 89 -3.25 -17.18 24.82
C ALA A 89 -3.97 -16.28 25.83
N ASP A 90 -4.66 -15.25 25.33
CA ASP A 90 -5.33 -14.24 26.14
C ASP A 90 -6.85 -14.37 26.05
N ILE A 91 -7.47 -14.84 27.15
CA ILE A 91 -8.93 -14.99 27.26
C ILE A 91 -9.66 -13.65 27.09
N GLN A 92 -9.05 -12.52 27.48
CA GLN A 92 -9.66 -11.20 27.29
C GLN A 92 -9.76 -10.83 25.80
N ARG A 93 -8.91 -11.44 24.97
CA ARG A 93 -8.94 -11.36 23.50
C ARG A 93 -9.67 -12.53 22.87
N ARG A 94 -10.42 -13.30 23.66
CA ARG A 94 -11.19 -14.47 23.25
C ARG A 94 -10.32 -15.63 22.77
N GLU A 95 -9.03 -15.62 23.08
CA GLU A 95 -8.11 -16.70 22.74
C GLU A 95 -8.15 -17.78 23.82
N ILE A 96 -8.34 -19.03 23.40
CA ILE A 96 -8.29 -20.20 24.28
C ILE A 96 -7.36 -21.26 23.68
N ASN A 97 -6.55 -21.88 24.54
CA ASN A 97 -5.62 -22.93 24.14
C ASN A 97 -6.23 -24.34 24.27
N LEU A 98 -5.49 -25.36 23.86
CA LEU A 98 -5.96 -26.75 23.86
C LEU A 98 -6.17 -27.34 25.27
N ASP A 99 -5.54 -26.75 26.29
CA ASP A 99 -5.77 -27.11 27.69
C ASP A 99 -7.13 -26.61 28.21
N HIS A 100 -7.75 -25.64 27.52
CA HIS A 100 -9.04 -25.09 27.91
C HIS A 100 -10.18 -26.07 27.61
N SER A 101 -10.99 -26.41 28.61
CA SER A 101 -12.08 -27.41 28.47
C SER A 101 -13.06 -27.09 27.33
N LEU A 102 -13.35 -25.81 27.09
CA LEU A 102 -14.22 -25.42 25.96
C LEU A 102 -13.55 -25.71 24.61
N ALA A 103 -12.24 -25.49 24.46
CA ALA A 103 -11.53 -25.76 23.22
C ALA A 103 -11.61 -27.25 22.85
N GLN A 104 -11.38 -28.14 23.82
CA GLN A 104 -11.48 -29.59 23.63
C GLN A 104 -12.87 -30.05 23.15
N LYS A 105 -13.93 -29.38 23.60
CA LYS A 105 -15.31 -29.66 23.18
C LYS A 105 -15.65 -29.08 21.81
N LEU A 106 -14.92 -28.05 21.40
CA LEU A 106 -15.12 -27.33 20.15
C LEU A 106 -14.38 -27.97 18.98
N LEU A 107 -13.26 -28.65 19.21
CA LEU A 107 -12.52 -29.33 18.15
C LEU A 107 -13.41 -30.25 17.33
N GLU A 108 -13.19 -30.27 16.02
CA GLU A 108 -13.91 -31.07 15.02
C GLU A 108 -15.40 -30.72 14.88
N LYS A 109 -15.87 -29.62 15.50
CA LYS A 109 -17.25 -29.15 15.34
C LYS A 109 -17.44 -28.39 14.04
N SER A 110 -18.61 -28.59 13.43
CA SER A 110 -19.09 -27.88 12.25
C SER A 110 -20.18 -26.87 12.60
N VAL A 111 -20.48 -25.95 11.68
CA VAL A 111 -21.64 -25.06 11.80
C VAL A 111 -22.92 -25.89 11.93
N GLY A 112 -23.75 -25.57 12.91
CA GLY A 112 -24.98 -26.28 13.28
C GLY A 112 -24.80 -27.27 14.43
N ASP A 113 -23.56 -27.59 14.82
CA ASP A 113 -23.33 -28.52 15.92
C ASP A 113 -23.68 -27.93 17.28
N LYS A 114 -24.27 -28.78 18.13
CA LYS A 114 -24.59 -28.45 19.52
C LYS A 114 -23.37 -28.68 20.42
N ILE A 115 -23.02 -27.67 21.21
CA ILE A 115 -21.83 -27.62 22.05
C ILE A 115 -22.26 -27.48 23.51
N LEU A 116 -21.64 -28.26 24.40
CA LEU A 116 -21.83 -28.14 25.85
C LEU A 116 -20.88 -27.06 26.40
N ILE A 117 -21.37 -25.82 26.49
CA ILE A 117 -20.59 -24.65 26.95
C ILE A 117 -20.19 -24.84 28.41
N LYS A 118 -21.17 -25.10 29.27
CA LYS A 118 -20.98 -25.21 30.73
C LYS A 118 -21.72 -26.41 31.28
N GLU A 119 -21.05 -27.13 32.16
CA GLU A 119 -21.66 -28.19 32.95
C GLU A 119 -21.33 -27.91 34.42
N SER A 120 -22.38 -27.80 35.23
CA SER A 120 -22.28 -27.67 36.68
C SER A 120 -23.30 -28.59 37.34
N PRO A 121 -23.17 -28.87 38.65
CA PRO A 121 -24.17 -29.66 39.38
C PRO A 121 -25.60 -29.08 39.32
N LEU A 122 -25.74 -27.79 38.99
CA LEU A 122 -27.01 -27.06 38.99
C LEU A 122 -27.64 -26.93 37.59
N SER A 123 -26.82 -26.93 36.53
CA SER A 123 -27.31 -26.71 35.16
C SER A 123 -26.31 -27.20 34.10
N LYS A 124 -26.87 -27.56 32.94
CA LYS A 124 -26.14 -27.76 31.68
C LYS A 124 -26.53 -26.66 30.71
N GLU A 125 -25.53 -26.00 30.16
CA GLU A 125 -25.70 -24.92 29.20
C GLU A 125 -25.17 -25.37 27.85
N PHE A 126 -26.05 -25.29 26.84
CA PHE A 126 -25.73 -25.66 25.48
C PHE A 126 -25.76 -24.41 24.60
N GLY A 127 -24.91 -24.43 23.57
CA GLY A 127 -24.99 -23.50 22.45
C GLY A 127 -24.84 -24.23 21.13
N GLU A 128 -24.88 -23.46 20.06
CA GLU A 128 -24.75 -23.93 18.69
C GLU A 128 -23.62 -23.17 17.99
N ALA A 129 -22.76 -23.87 17.25
CA ALA A 129 -21.78 -23.24 16.38
C ALA A 129 -22.52 -22.58 15.20
N VAL A 130 -22.57 -21.26 15.15
CA VAL A 130 -23.31 -20.53 14.10
C VAL A 130 -22.41 -19.98 13.00
N GLU A 131 -21.12 -19.88 13.24
CA GLU A 131 -20.14 -19.43 12.26
C GLU A 131 -18.74 -19.92 12.61
N ILE A 132 -17.96 -20.33 11.62
CA ILE A 132 -16.56 -20.72 11.77
C ILE A 132 -15.74 -19.93 10.73
N LYS A 133 -14.62 -19.37 11.16
CA LYS A 133 -13.68 -18.60 10.34
C LYS A 133 -12.26 -19.04 10.64
N SER A 134 -11.34 -18.88 9.69
CA SER A 134 -9.93 -18.88 10.06
C SER A 134 -9.69 -17.71 11.02
N LYS A 135 -8.77 -17.85 11.97
CA LYS A 135 -8.42 -16.75 12.90
C LYS A 135 -8.03 -15.48 12.15
N TYR A 136 -7.46 -15.64 10.96
CA TYR A 136 -7.05 -14.55 10.11
C TYR A 136 -8.25 -13.76 9.57
N VAL A 137 -9.26 -14.45 9.04
CA VAL A 137 -10.51 -13.81 8.55
C VAL A 137 -11.27 -13.18 9.71
N TYR A 138 -11.33 -13.84 10.86
CA TYR A 138 -11.91 -13.25 12.08
C TYR A 138 -11.19 -11.95 12.47
N ALA A 139 -9.86 -11.96 12.53
CA ALA A 139 -9.08 -10.77 12.84
C ALA A 139 -9.23 -9.65 11.81
N LEU A 140 -9.51 -9.97 10.54
CA LEU A 140 -9.84 -8.97 9.51
C LEU A 140 -11.14 -8.26 9.88
N HIS A 141 -12.20 -9.04 10.11
CA HIS A 141 -13.52 -8.49 10.45
C HIS A 141 -13.49 -7.72 11.76
N GLU A 142 -12.75 -8.21 12.76
CA GLU A 142 -12.53 -7.50 14.01
C GLU A 142 -11.81 -6.17 13.75
N SER A 143 -10.73 -6.15 12.97
CA SER A 143 -10.02 -4.91 12.62
C SER A 143 -10.91 -3.91 11.89
N LEU A 144 -11.69 -4.35 10.90
CA LEU A 144 -12.66 -3.51 10.19
C LEU A 144 -13.70 -2.91 11.15
N SER A 145 -14.14 -3.66 12.15
CA SER A 145 -15.13 -3.20 13.13
C SER A 145 -14.56 -2.24 14.18
N LEU A 146 -13.25 -2.31 14.44
CA LEU A 146 -12.55 -1.51 15.45
C LEU A 146 -11.94 -0.22 14.88
N ILE A 147 -11.56 -0.19 13.60
CA ILE A 147 -10.77 0.90 13.03
C ILE A 147 -11.39 2.28 13.28
N GLU A 148 -12.67 2.47 12.98
CA GLU A 148 -13.35 3.75 13.19
C GLU A 148 -13.67 4.03 14.66
N LYS A 149 -13.89 2.97 15.46
CA LYS A 149 -14.36 3.09 16.84
C LYS A 149 -13.22 3.43 17.80
N LEU A 150 -12.07 2.80 17.60
CA LEU A 150 -10.91 2.91 18.50
C LEU A 150 -9.78 3.74 17.92
N PHE A 151 -9.74 3.91 16.59
CA PHE A 151 -8.64 4.60 15.91
C PHE A 151 -9.15 5.68 14.93
N PRO A 152 -10.02 6.62 15.38
CA PRO A 152 -10.61 7.63 14.49
C PRO A 152 -9.57 8.52 13.82
N ASP A 153 -8.40 8.70 14.45
CA ASP A 153 -7.30 9.52 13.93
C ASP A 153 -6.37 8.75 12.98
N THR A 154 -6.60 7.45 12.74
CA THR A 154 -5.81 6.67 11.78
C THR A 154 -6.33 6.94 10.36
N PRO A 155 -5.58 7.64 9.51
CA PRO A 155 -6.04 7.94 8.16
C PRO A 155 -6.03 6.68 7.30
N GLY A 156 -6.92 6.63 6.30
CA GLY A 156 -6.80 5.72 5.15
C GLY A 156 -8.01 4.83 4.86
N LEU A 157 -8.76 4.39 5.87
CA LEU A 157 -9.97 3.59 5.66
C LEU A 157 -11.16 4.20 6.40
N TYR A 158 -12.19 4.55 5.64
CA TYR A 158 -13.44 5.13 6.16
C TYR A 158 -14.62 4.30 5.64
N GLY A 159 -15.49 3.91 6.56
CA GLY A 159 -16.76 3.27 6.29
C GLY A 159 -17.82 4.32 6.02
N VAL A 160 -18.57 4.13 4.94
CA VAL A 160 -19.79 4.91 4.66
C VAL A 160 -20.97 3.97 4.78
N ARG A 161 -21.93 4.34 5.63
CA ARG A 161 -23.20 3.62 5.70
C ARG A 161 -24.08 4.07 4.54
N ILE A 162 -24.47 3.12 3.70
CA ILE A 162 -25.34 3.36 2.57
C ILE A 162 -26.64 2.61 2.83
N GLU A 163 -27.74 3.35 2.94
CA GLU A 163 -29.06 2.74 3.17
C GLU A 163 -29.68 2.24 1.87
N LYS A 164 -30.66 1.34 1.95
CA LYS A 164 -31.38 0.93 0.73
C LYS A 164 -32.19 2.12 0.21
N PRO A 165 -32.14 2.42 -1.10
CA PRO A 165 -32.87 3.56 -1.64
C PRO A 165 -34.38 3.35 -1.48
N GLU A 166 -35.08 4.36 -0.95
CA GLU A 166 -36.54 4.33 -0.76
C GLU A 166 -37.31 4.23 -2.10
N LYS A 167 -36.70 4.68 -3.19
CA LYS A 167 -37.24 4.66 -4.57
C LYS A 167 -36.12 4.35 -5.56
N LYS A 168 -36.43 3.63 -6.65
CA LYS A 168 -35.45 3.25 -7.69
C LYS A 168 -34.66 4.43 -8.29
N ASP A 169 -35.25 5.62 -8.33
CA ASP A 169 -34.67 6.80 -8.98
C ASP A 169 -34.01 7.80 -8.01
N LYS A 170 -33.95 7.48 -6.71
CA LYS A 170 -33.24 8.29 -5.71
C LYS A 170 -31.91 7.66 -5.36
N LEU A 171 -30.88 8.50 -5.22
CA LEU A 171 -29.61 8.06 -4.65
C LEU A 171 -29.85 7.51 -3.24
N PRO A 172 -29.21 6.38 -2.89
CA PRO A 172 -29.20 5.87 -1.51
C PRO A 172 -28.78 6.94 -0.50
N GLU A 173 -29.43 6.97 0.66
CA GLU A 173 -28.98 7.81 1.77
C GLU A 173 -27.55 7.41 2.17
N GLY A 174 -26.70 8.40 2.45
CA GLY A 174 -25.26 8.22 2.68
C GLY A 174 -24.40 8.21 1.41
N PHE A 175 -24.97 8.02 0.21
CA PHE A 175 -24.20 8.10 -1.04
C PHE A 175 -23.72 9.52 -1.35
N GLN A 176 -24.46 10.55 -0.90
CA GLN A 176 -24.05 11.94 -1.05
C GLN A 176 -22.69 12.22 -0.38
N THR A 177 -22.40 11.57 0.76
CA THR A 177 -21.10 11.67 1.44
C THR A 177 -19.94 11.23 0.56
N ILE A 178 -20.16 10.21 -0.30
CA ILE A 178 -19.15 9.76 -1.26
C ILE A 178 -18.94 10.83 -2.33
N LEU A 179 -20.02 11.43 -2.85
CA LEU A 179 -19.93 12.48 -3.87
C LEU A 179 -19.26 13.75 -3.33
N ASP A 180 -19.55 14.14 -2.09
CA ASP A 180 -18.94 15.28 -1.43
C ASP A 180 -17.43 15.05 -1.23
N GLU A 181 -17.04 13.83 -0.83
CA GLU A 181 -15.63 13.47 -0.72
C GLU A 181 -14.93 13.46 -2.08
N VAL A 182 -15.57 12.92 -3.13
CA VAL A 182 -15.04 12.98 -4.50
C VAL A 182 -14.85 14.43 -4.96
N ALA A 183 -15.80 15.32 -4.66
CA ALA A 183 -15.69 16.73 -4.97
C ALA A 183 -14.50 17.39 -4.23
N ARG A 184 -14.36 17.11 -2.92
CA ARG A 184 -13.24 17.61 -2.11
C ARG A 184 -11.89 17.10 -2.63
N GLN A 185 -11.77 15.82 -2.94
CA GLN A 185 -10.55 15.26 -3.53
C GLN A 185 -10.22 15.90 -4.88
N ASN A 186 -11.25 16.16 -5.71
CA ASN A 186 -11.06 16.84 -6.99
C ASN A 186 -10.56 18.28 -6.81
N GLU A 187 -11.08 19.03 -5.83
CA GLU A 187 -10.58 20.38 -5.53
C GLU A 187 -9.12 20.37 -5.07
N THR A 188 -8.76 19.44 -4.17
CA THR A 188 -7.36 19.26 -3.74
C THR A 188 -6.46 18.92 -4.92
N ARG A 189 -6.91 18.03 -5.82
CA ARG A 189 -6.16 17.68 -7.04
C ARG A 189 -5.94 18.90 -7.93
N LEU A 190 -6.98 19.67 -8.22
CA LEU A 190 -6.88 20.87 -9.07
C LEU A 190 -5.94 21.92 -8.48
N LYS A 191 -5.98 22.15 -7.16
CA LYS A 191 -5.03 23.04 -6.46
C LYS A 191 -3.60 22.51 -6.54
N GLY A 192 -3.40 21.20 -6.34
CA GLY A 192 -2.09 20.56 -6.48
C GLY A 192 -1.53 20.69 -7.89
N GLU A 193 -2.34 20.43 -8.92
CA GLU A 193 -1.96 20.60 -10.33
C GLU A 193 -1.57 22.05 -10.64
N GLN A 194 -2.29 23.03 -10.10
CA GLN A 194 -1.95 24.43 -10.26
C GLN A 194 -0.58 24.77 -9.64
N PHE A 195 -0.32 24.34 -8.40
CA PHE A 195 0.99 24.55 -7.77
C PHE A 195 2.12 23.85 -8.52
N TYR A 196 1.87 22.66 -9.07
CA TYR A 196 2.84 21.98 -9.93
C TYR A 196 3.12 22.80 -11.21
N LYS A 197 2.07 23.29 -11.88
CA LYS A 197 2.18 24.13 -13.09
C LYS A 197 2.96 25.42 -12.85
N GLU A 198 2.79 26.03 -11.68
CA GLU A 198 3.54 27.22 -11.24
C GLU A 198 5.01 26.91 -10.89
N GLY A 199 5.41 25.64 -10.82
CA GLY A 199 6.78 25.22 -10.48
C GLY A 199 7.07 25.20 -8.99
N ASN A 200 6.06 24.99 -8.15
CA ASN A 200 6.20 24.93 -6.70
C ASN A 200 6.33 23.50 -6.15
N LEU A 201 6.03 22.48 -6.97
CA LEU A 201 6.02 21.08 -6.55
C LEU A 201 6.83 20.20 -7.51
N THR A 202 7.50 19.20 -6.95
CA THR A 202 7.98 18.03 -7.69
C THR A 202 6.81 17.09 -7.98
N VAL A 203 6.97 16.14 -8.90
CA VAL A 203 5.98 15.09 -9.17
C VAL A 203 5.74 14.23 -7.92
N GLY A 204 6.81 13.89 -7.18
CA GLY A 204 6.69 13.18 -5.91
C GLY A 204 5.93 13.95 -4.84
N ALA A 205 6.20 15.26 -4.71
CA ALA A 205 5.48 16.13 -3.78
C ALA A 205 4.01 16.28 -4.16
N LEU A 206 3.69 16.40 -5.45
CA LEU A 206 2.32 16.41 -5.94
C LEU A 206 1.60 15.10 -5.59
N ALA A 207 2.24 13.95 -5.84
CA ALA A 207 1.67 12.63 -5.56
C ALA A 207 1.29 12.46 -4.09
N ASN A 208 2.20 12.83 -3.18
CA ASN A 208 1.94 12.78 -1.74
C ASN A 208 0.86 13.78 -1.31
N LEU A 209 0.89 15.01 -1.83
CA LEU A 209 -0.09 16.06 -1.50
C LEU A 209 -1.53 15.61 -1.82
N ILE A 210 -1.72 14.95 -2.96
CA ILE A 210 -3.06 14.49 -3.40
C ILE A 210 -3.39 13.06 -2.94
N GLY A 211 -2.47 12.38 -2.24
CA GLY A 211 -2.65 11.02 -1.73
C GLY A 211 -2.85 9.99 -2.84
N ARG A 212 -2.07 10.08 -3.92
CA ARG A 212 -2.10 9.13 -5.05
C ARG A 212 -0.72 8.55 -5.29
N ASN A 213 -0.69 7.34 -5.85
CA ASN A 213 0.59 6.74 -6.24
C ASN A 213 1.22 7.55 -7.39
N VAL A 214 2.55 7.58 -7.43
CA VAL A 214 3.29 8.42 -8.38
C VAL A 214 3.06 8.01 -9.85
N PHE A 215 2.76 6.75 -10.13
CA PHE A 215 2.49 6.25 -11.49
C PHE A 215 1.15 6.80 -12.01
N ASP A 216 0.12 6.83 -11.17
CA ASP A 216 -1.19 7.41 -11.55
C ASP A 216 -1.08 8.92 -11.76
N VAL A 217 -0.31 9.61 -10.90
CA VAL A 217 -0.03 11.05 -11.03
C VAL A 217 0.70 11.31 -12.33
N LEU A 218 1.76 10.56 -12.62
CA LEU A 218 2.52 10.67 -13.87
C LEU A 218 1.63 10.44 -15.09
N GLY A 219 0.79 9.39 -15.07
CA GLY A 219 -0.20 9.11 -16.11
C GLY A 219 -1.16 10.28 -16.34
N GLY A 220 -1.66 10.87 -15.27
CA GLY A 220 -2.51 12.06 -15.33
C GLY A 220 -1.79 13.29 -15.89
N LEU A 221 -0.53 13.52 -15.52
CA LEU A 221 0.28 14.63 -16.03
C LEU A 221 0.53 14.51 -17.53
N ILE A 222 0.92 13.31 -18.01
CA ILE A 222 1.22 13.10 -19.44
C ILE A 222 -0.04 13.04 -20.31
N SER A 223 -1.19 12.70 -19.75
CA SER A 223 -2.48 12.71 -20.48
C SER A 223 -2.99 14.13 -20.79
N LYS A 224 -2.44 15.15 -20.13
CA LYS A 224 -2.87 16.55 -20.25
C LYS A 224 -1.80 17.38 -20.94
N SER A 225 -2.15 17.94 -22.09
CA SER A 225 -1.23 18.74 -22.91
C SER A 225 -0.74 20.02 -22.23
N ASP A 226 -1.44 20.52 -21.22
CA ASP A 226 -1.12 21.76 -20.52
C ASP A 226 -0.37 21.55 -19.19
N LEU A 227 -0.11 20.30 -18.79
CA LEU A 227 0.68 19.95 -17.61
C LEU A 227 2.02 19.32 -18.00
N GLY A 228 1.99 18.09 -18.52
CA GLY A 228 3.20 17.34 -18.88
C GLY A 228 4.21 17.18 -17.73
N ILE A 229 5.40 16.70 -18.08
CA ILE A 229 6.54 16.63 -17.17
C ILE A 229 7.41 17.87 -17.39
N ARG A 230 7.62 18.67 -16.34
CA ARG A 230 8.55 19.81 -16.40
C ARG A 230 9.98 19.30 -16.30
N CYS A 231 10.59 19.04 -17.46
CA CYS A 231 11.89 18.37 -17.54
C CYS A 231 13.10 19.28 -17.54
N CYS A 232 12.97 20.56 -17.91
CA CYS A 232 14.07 21.50 -17.98
C CYS A 232 13.58 22.96 -17.87
N LEU A 233 14.51 23.88 -17.60
CA LEU A 233 14.29 25.32 -17.76
C LEU A 233 14.31 25.72 -19.23
N GLY A 234 15.00 24.95 -20.07
CA GLY A 234 15.02 25.13 -21.53
C GLY A 234 15.99 26.21 -22.00
N ASN A 235 17.00 26.56 -21.20
CA ASN A 235 18.02 27.55 -21.55
C ASN A 235 19.37 26.89 -21.90
N VAL A 236 20.25 27.67 -22.53
CA VAL A 236 21.54 27.19 -23.05
C VAL A 236 22.52 26.90 -21.91
N GLU A 237 22.41 27.67 -20.82
CA GLU A 237 23.23 27.56 -19.63
C GLU A 237 23.02 26.21 -18.93
N GLU A 238 21.76 25.80 -18.72
CA GLU A 238 21.37 24.49 -18.17
C GLU A 238 21.95 23.36 -19.03
N ARG A 239 21.79 23.45 -20.36
CA ARG A 239 22.31 22.47 -21.30
C ARG A 239 23.84 22.35 -21.21
N ASN A 240 24.55 23.47 -21.23
CA ASN A 240 26.02 23.48 -21.16
C ASN A 240 26.51 22.94 -19.82
N HIS A 241 25.83 23.29 -18.73
CA HIS A 241 26.14 22.76 -17.41
C HIS A 241 25.95 21.23 -17.35
N ALA A 242 24.85 20.72 -17.91
CA ALA A 242 24.63 19.28 -18.02
C ALA A 242 25.74 18.58 -18.81
N PHE A 243 26.20 19.13 -19.93
CA PHE A 243 27.34 18.56 -20.68
C PHE A 243 28.63 18.53 -19.85
N LEU A 244 28.92 19.57 -19.07
CA LEU A 244 30.09 19.60 -18.20
C LEU A 244 30.04 18.50 -17.13
N LEU A 245 28.88 18.29 -16.51
CA LEU A 245 28.68 17.23 -15.52
C LEU A 245 28.86 15.85 -16.14
N LEU A 246 28.26 15.62 -17.30
CA LEU A 246 28.30 14.32 -18.01
C LEU A 246 29.69 13.97 -18.54
N ASN A 247 30.50 14.96 -18.94
CA ASN A 247 31.87 14.75 -19.42
C ASN A 247 32.80 14.12 -18.38
N ASN A 248 32.46 14.19 -17.09
CA ASN A 248 33.22 13.54 -16.03
C ASN A 248 32.92 12.03 -15.91
N ASN A 249 32.10 11.47 -16.81
CA ASN A 249 31.63 10.08 -16.79
C ASN A 249 31.09 9.63 -15.43
N PRO A 250 30.14 10.38 -14.84
CA PRO A 250 29.58 10.03 -13.54
C PRO A 250 28.72 8.76 -13.63
N LYS A 251 28.54 8.10 -12.49
CA LYS A 251 27.49 7.08 -12.33
C LYS A 251 26.15 7.80 -12.22
N LEU A 252 25.26 7.61 -13.20
CA LEU A 252 23.92 8.20 -13.17
C LEU A 252 23.02 7.46 -12.20
N ILE A 253 22.43 8.17 -11.25
CA ILE A 253 21.49 7.64 -10.26
C ILE A 253 20.08 8.03 -10.66
N ILE A 254 19.31 7.07 -11.15
CA ILE A 254 18.03 7.30 -11.81
C ILE A 254 16.85 7.29 -10.83
N ASP A 255 15.97 8.29 -10.94
CA ASP A 255 14.68 8.31 -10.23
C ASP A 255 13.56 7.58 -10.98
N ILE A 256 12.42 7.38 -10.31
CA ILE A 256 11.28 6.68 -10.90
C ILE A 256 10.66 7.42 -12.09
N ILE A 257 10.69 8.76 -12.12
CA ILE A 257 10.10 9.56 -13.20
C ILE A 257 10.92 9.42 -14.48
N SER A 258 12.24 9.47 -14.37
CA SER A 258 13.16 9.30 -15.49
C SER A 258 13.15 7.87 -16.00
N LEU A 259 13.07 6.90 -15.09
CA LEU A 259 12.95 5.50 -15.47
C LEU A 259 11.68 5.27 -16.31
N MET A 260 10.55 5.81 -15.85
CA MET A 260 9.29 5.76 -16.61
C MET A 260 9.39 6.50 -17.95
N THR A 261 10.12 7.63 -17.99
CA THR A 261 10.32 8.42 -19.21
C THR A 261 11.21 7.69 -20.22
N LEU A 262 12.30 7.07 -19.78
CA LEU A 262 13.17 6.23 -20.63
C LEU A 262 12.37 5.13 -21.31
N HIS A 263 11.60 4.38 -20.52
CA HIS A 263 10.76 3.30 -21.04
C HIS A 263 9.65 3.81 -21.95
N GLY A 264 8.98 4.91 -21.57
CA GLY A 264 7.93 5.51 -22.40
C GLY A 264 8.44 6.08 -23.73
N THR A 265 9.73 6.37 -23.84
CA THR A 265 10.36 6.96 -25.04
C THR A 265 11.24 5.97 -25.83
N ASN A 266 11.34 4.72 -25.37
CA ASN A 266 12.23 3.69 -25.92
C ASN A 266 13.72 4.15 -26.00
N ALA A 267 14.18 4.90 -24.99
CA ALA A 267 15.52 5.49 -24.95
C ALA A 267 16.53 4.65 -24.12
N GLU A 268 16.13 3.45 -23.68
CA GLU A 268 16.90 2.62 -22.76
C GLU A 268 18.25 2.18 -23.34
N ASP A 269 18.25 1.70 -24.60
CA ASP A 269 19.48 1.23 -25.24
C ASP A 269 20.49 2.38 -25.42
N ALA A 270 19.99 3.58 -25.71
CA ALA A 270 20.83 4.76 -25.90
C ALA A 270 21.54 5.16 -24.60
N ILE A 271 20.82 5.16 -23.47
CA ILE A 271 21.40 5.56 -22.18
C ILE A 271 22.42 4.53 -21.69
N ILE A 272 22.13 3.23 -21.83
CA ILE A 272 23.06 2.16 -21.42
C ILE A 272 24.31 2.13 -22.30
N LYS A 273 24.16 2.38 -23.61
CA LYS A 273 25.32 2.49 -24.50
C LYS A 273 26.23 3.67 -24.14
N ALA A 274 25.67 4.78 -23.66
CA ALA A 274 26.42 5.98 -23.35
C ALA A 274 27.07 5.93 -21.95
N PHE A 275 26.36 5.42 -20.94
CA PHE A 275 26.78 5.53 -19.53
C PHE A 275 26.94 4.18 -18.82
N GLY A 276 26.66 3.06 -19.49
CA GLY A 276 26.66 1.74 -18.88
C GLY A 276 25.50 1.54 -17.90
N LYS A 277 25.69 0.67 -16.90
CA LYS A 277 24.65 0.40 -15.90
C LYS A 277 24.36 1.61 -15.03
N LEU A 278 23.09 1.95 -14.88
CA LEU A 278 22.65 3.04 -14.00
C LEU A 278 22.68 2.61 -12.52
N GLY A 279 22.71 3.57 -11.60
CA GLY A 279 22.49 3.33 -10.17
C GLY A 279 21.02 3.54 -9.81
N ILE A 280 20.47 2.73 -8.92
CA ILE A 280 19.08 2.84 -8.48
C ILE A 280 18.95 2.63 -6.97
N ALA A 281 18.02 3.34 -6.35
CA ALA A 281 17.68 3.15 -4.94
C ALA A 281 16.83 1.89 -4.73
N GLN A 282 17.06 1.15 -3.64
CA GLN A 282 16.20 0.01 -3.24
C GLN A 282 14.74 0.45 -3.04
N SER A 283 14.51 1.64 -2.49
CA SER A 283 13.16 2.18 -2.29
C SER A 283 12.39 2.45 -3.59
N THR A 284 13.08 2.65 -4.72
CA THR A 284 12.46 2.72 -6.05
C THR A 284 11.95 1.35 -6.50
N ILE A 285 12.73 0.29 -6.25
CA ILE A 285 12.33 -1.09 -6.51
C ILE A 285 11.16 -1.49 -5.60
N ASP A 286 11.23 -1.15 -4.32
CA ASP A 286 10.18 -1.42 -3.35
C ASP A 286 8.86 -0.72 -3.74
N LEU A 287 8.94 0.51 -4.25
CA LEU A 287 7.79 1.27 -4.76
C LEU A 287 7.12 0.57 -5.95
N LEU A 288 7.91 0.15 -6.96
CA LEU A 288 7.41 -0.59 -8.12
C LEU A 288 6.77 -1.92 -7.70
N GLN A 289 7.45 -2.69 -6.84
CA GLN A 289 6.97 -3.98 -6.36
C GLN A 289 5.67 -3.82 -5.57
N TYR A 290 5.58 -2.80 -4.73
CA TYR A 290 4.37 -2.46 -4.00
C TYR A 290 3.21 -2.15 -4.95
N THR A 291 3.42 -1.31 -5.97
CA THR A 291 2.38 -0.96 -6.94
C THR A 291 1.93 -2.16 -7.78
N ILE A 292 2.85 -3.02 -8.20
CA ILE A 292 2.51 -4.28 -8.91
C ILE A 292 1.62 -5.15 -8.02
N ASN A 293 2.00 -5.35 -6.76
CA ASN A 293 1.26 -6.20 -5.83
C ASN A 293 -0.13 -5.61 -5.51
N ASP A 294 -0.23 -4.29 -5.35
CA ASP A 294 -1.50 -3.60 -5.12
C ASP A 294 -2.49 -3.82 -6.28
N ARG A 295 -1.99 -3.71 -7.53
CA ARG A 295 -2.78 -3.94 -8.74
C ARG A 295 -3.17 -5.40 -8.94
N LYS A 296 -2.30 -6.35 -8.54
CA LYS A 296 -2.61 -7.79 -8.54
C LYS A 296 -3.65 -8.19 -7.49
N GLY A 297 -3.88 -7.35 -6.48
CA GLY A 297 -4.86 -7.59 -5.43
C GLY A 297 -6.32 -7.54 -5.92
N ILE A 298 -7.18 -6.86 -5.15
CA ILE A 298 -8.60 -6.71 -5.49
C ILE A 298 -8.82 -6.06 -6.87
N GLN A 299 -7.90 -5.20 -7.31
CA GLN A 299 -7.99 -4.47 -8.58
C GLN A 299 -7.82 -5.38 -9.81
N SER A 300 -7.24 -6.58 -9.67
CA SER A 300 -6.94 -7.49 -10.79
C SER A 300 -8.16 -7.89 -11.62
N LYS A 301 -9.37 -7.89 -11.02
CA LYS A 301 -10.63 -8.24 -11.69
C LYS A 301 -11.31 -7.04 -12.36
N GLY A 302 -10.62 -5.92 -12.48
CA GLY A 302 -11.20 -4.64 -12.86
C GLY A 302 -11.93 -3.97 -11.70
N PHE A 303 -12.10 -2.66 -11.80
CA PHE A 303 -12.75 -1.85 -10.77
C PHE A 303 -13.40 -0.61 -11.36
N MET A 304 -14.28 -0.01 -10.57
CA MET A 304 -14.97 1.22 -10.92
C MET A 304 -14.47 2.35 -10.02
N THR A 305 -14.22 3.51 -10.61
CA THR A 305 -13.94 4.75 -9.89
C THR A 305 -15.01 5.79 -10.19
N ILE A 306 -15.18 6.72 -9.25
CA ILE A 306 -16.03 7.90 -9.43
C ILE A 306 -15.10 9.10 -9.38
N GLY A 307 -15.12 9.88 -10.46
CA GLY A 307 -14.36 11.12 -10.61
C GLY A 307 -15.28 12.31 -10.81
N LYS A 308 -14.68 13.47 -11.01
CA LYS A 308 -15.38 14.71 -11.34
C LYS A 308 -14.70 15.37 -12.55
N GLU A 309 -15.49 15.66 -13.59
CA GLU A 309 -15.09 16.39 -14.79
C GLU A 309 -15.93 17.66 -14.90
N GLY A 310 -15.29 18.83 -14.73
CA GLY A 310 -16.01 20.08 -14.54
C GLY A 310 -16.96 19.97 -13.34
N ASP A 311 -18.25 20.21 -13.57
CA ASP A 311 -19.29 20.11 -12.53
C ASP A 311 -19.99 18.75 -12.46
N LYS A 312 -19.63 17.79 -13.33
CA LYS A 312 -20.30 16.49 -13.42
C LYS A 312 -19.49 15.39 -12.75
N PHE A 313 -20.19 14.53 -12.00
CA PHE A 313 -19.61 13.27 -11.56
C PHE A 313 -19.60 12.28 -12.71
N VAL A 314 -18.44 11.65 -12.91
CA VAL A 314 -18.23 10.66 -13.97
C VAL A 314 -17.88 9.33 -13.34
N ARG A 315 -18.44 8.25 -13.89
CA ARG A 315 -18.05 6.88 -13.57
C ARG A 315 -17.02 6.46 -14.60
N GLN A 316 -15.88 5.96 -14.13
CA GLN A 316 -14.89 5.33 -14.98
C GLN A 316 -14.79 3.85 -14.60
N GLU A 317 -14.87 2.98 -15.59
CA GLU A 317 -14.68 1.56 -15.43
C GLU A 317 -13.31 1.20 -15.98
N ILE A 318 -12.55 0.46 -15.18
CA ILE A 318 -11.22 -0.02 -15.52
C ILE A 318 -11.34 -1.54 -15.61
N SER A 319 -11.14 -2.06 -16.80
CA SER A 319 -11.23 -3.49 -17.11
C SER A 319 -10.09 -4.30 -16.50
N ALA A 320 -10.28 -5.60 -16.35
CA ALA A 320 -9.22 -6.51 -15.91
C ALA A 320 -8.04 -6.49 -16.91
N GLU A 321 -8.32 -6.34 -18.20
CA GLU A 321 -7.31 -6.24 -19.26
C GLU A 321 -6.45 -4.98 -19.12
N GLU A 322 -7.06 -3.83 -18.81
CA GLU A 322 -6.31 -2.59 -18.56
C GLU A 322 -5.40 -2.72 -17.33
N VAL A 323 -5.89 -3.33 -16.25
CA VAL A 323 -5.06 -3.60 -15.06
C VAL A 323 -3.92 -4.55 -15.41
N LYS A 324 -4.19 -5.59 -16.20
CA LYS A 324 -3.18 -6.56 -16.65
C LYS A 324 -2.07 -5.89 -17.47
N HIS A 325 -2.42 -5.08 -18.48
CA HIS A 325 -1.42 -4.33 -19.26
C HIS A 325 -0.60 -3.38 -18.38
N SER A 326 -1.25 -2.76 -17.39
CA SER A 326 -0.56 -1.88 -16.43
C SER A 326 0.45 -2.65 -15.56
N ILE A 327 0.11 -3.87 -15.15
CA ILE A 327 1.02 -4.76 -14.41
C ILE A 327 2.18 -5.20 -15.31
N GLU A 328 1.90 -5.68 -16.52
CA GLU A 328 2.91 -6.14 -17.48
C GLU A 328 3.91 -5.03 -17.82
N TYR A 329 3.43 -3.79 -17.97
CA TYR A 329 4.30 -2.64 -18.19
C TYR A 329 5.26 -2.40 -17.00
N LEU A 330 4.76 -2.38 -15.76
CA LEU A 330 5.62 -2.20 -14.58
C LEU A 330 6.59 -3.39 -14.37
N GLU A 331 6.16 -4.61 -14.68
CA GLU A 331 7.02 -5.79 -14.63
C GLU A 331 8.13 -5.73 -15.67
N SER A 332 7.86 -5.20 -16.86
CA SER A 332 8.89 -4.99 -17.89
C SER A 332 9.98 -4.01 -17.42
N ILE A 333 9.59 -2.96 -16.70
CA ILE A 333 10.54 -2.01 -16.08
C ILE A 333 11.36 -2.72 -15.01
N MET A 334 10.72 -3.54 -14.16
CA MET A 334 11.43 -4.30 -13.14
C MET A 334 12.49 -5.23 -13.75
N HIS A 335 12.12 -5.94 -14.82
CA HIS A 335 13.06 -6.82 -15.53
C HIS A 335 14.21 -6.03 -16.19
N TRP A 336 13.94 -4.84 -16.67
CA TRP A 336 14.98 -3.97 -17.21
C TRP A 336 15.96 -3.50 -16.12
N ILE A 337 15.46 -3.11 -14.94
CA ILE A 337 16.28 -2.75 -13.78
C ILE A 337 17.24 -3.89 -13.42
N GLU A 338 16.76 -5.13 -13.35
CA GLU A 338 17.57 -6.31 -12.98
C GLU A 338 18.82 -6.47 -13.87
N ASN A 339 18.67 -6.15 -15.16
CA ASN A 339 19.74 -6.32 -16.15
C ASN A 339 20.64 -5.08 -16.27
N ASN A 340 20.07 -3.88 -16.14
CA ASN A 340 20.71 -2.63 -16.56
C ASN A 340 21.00 -1.65 -15.42
N CYS A 341 20.54 -1.95 -14.19
CA CYS A 341 20.82 -1.13 -13.02
C CYS A 341 21.69 -1.87 -12.00
N GLU A 342 22.31 -1.09 -11.13
CA GLU A 342 23.00 -1.53 -9.93
C GLU A 342 22.29 -0.91 -8.72
N ILE A 343 21.87 -1.75 -7.77
CA ILE A 343 21.23 -1.28 -6.54
C ILE A 343 22.29 -0.67 -5.64
N ILE A 344 22.21 0.64 -5.40
CA ILE A 344 23.20 1.35 -4.59
C ILE A 344 22.67 1.52 -3.16
N PRO A 345 23.42 1.09 -2.12
CA PRO A 345 23.04 1.34 -0.73
C PRO A 345 23.04 2.85 -0.44
N CYS A 346 21.96 3.36 0.16
CA CYS A 346 21.85 4.76 0.57
C CYS A 346 22.60 5.02 1.89
N LYS A 347 23.94 5.09 1.85
CA LYS A 347 24.75 5.27 3.07
C LYS A 347 24.61 6.67 3.64
N ALA A 348 24.47 7.68 2.77
CA ALA A 348 24.23 9.06 3.19
C ALA A 348 22.99 9.24 4.10
N ALA A 349 22.01 8.33 4.06
CA ALA A 349 20.89 8.35 5.00
C ALA A 349 21.29 8.07 6.46
N LEU A 350 22.42 7.38 6.69
CA LEU A 350 22.92 7.06 8.03
C LEU A 350 23.43 8.31 8.78
N ASP A 351 23.88 9.31 8.04
CA ASP A 351 24.35 10.59 8.60
C ASP A 351 23.21 11.61 8.79
N MET A 352 22.00 11.30 8.30
CA MET A 352 20.84 12.15 8.43
C MET A 352 20.08 11.89 9.74
N LYS A 353 19.60 12.95 10.39
CA LYS A 353 18.66 12.84 11.51
C LYS A 353 17.38 12.14 11.07
N ARG A 354 16.96 11.13 11.83
CA ARG A 354 15.75 10.32 11.55
C ARG A 354 14.49 11.16 11.28
N ASP A 355 14.20 12.15 12.13
CA ASP A 355 13.00 12.97 12.00
C ASP A 355 13.01 13.80 10.70
N ARG A 356 14.19 14.27 10.28
CA ARG A 356 14.36 14.98 9.00
C ARG A 356 14.14 14.03 7.83
N LYS A 357 14.68 12.81 7.88
CA LYS A 357 14.44 11.80 6.84
C LYS A 357 12.95 11.48 6.72
N GLN A 358 12.27 11.26 7.84
CA GLN A 358 10.83 10.99 7.86
C GLN A 358 10.00 12.15 7.30
N GLN A 359 10.36 13.39 7.64
CA GLN A 359 9.71 14.58 7.09
C GLN A 359 9.87 14.64 5.56
N LEU A 360 11.09 14.45 5.06
CA LEU A 360 11.39 14.49 3.63
C LEU A 360 10.69 13.36 2.87
N ASP A 361 10.70 12.14 3.43
CA ASP A 361 10.01 10.99 2.86
C ASP A 361 8.50 11.20 2.78
N GLY A 362 7.91 11.81 3.81
CA GLY A 362 6.49 12.15 3.81
C GLY A 362 6.14 13.27 2.82
N MET A 363 7.06 14.19 2.55
CA MET A 363 6.84 15.27 1.59
C MET A 363 7.03 14.80 0.15
N PHE A 364 8.15 14.16 -0.18
CA PHE A 364 8.55 13.88 -1.55
C PHE A 364 8.38 12.42 -1.95
N GLY A 365 8.43 11.50 -0.98
CA GLY A 365 8.45 10.06 -1.21
C GLY A 365 9.85 9.48 -0.98
N PRO A 366 9.97 8.28 -0.34
CA PRO A 366 11.27 7.69 -0.02
C PRO A 366 12.16 7.43 -1.23
N SER A 367 11.58 6.99 -2.35
CA SER A 367 12.32 6.70 -3.59
C SER A 367 13.07 7.93 -4.11
N PHE A 368 12.47 9.11 -4.03
CA PHE A 368 13.06 10.37 -4.47
C PHE A 368 14.19 10.82 -3.55
N ILE A 369 13.95 10.79 -2.24
CA ILE A 369 14.95 11.23 -1.25
C ILE A 369 16.15 10.29 -1.25
N ASP A 370 15.94 8.97 -1.31
CA ASP A 370 17.05 8.02 -1.37
C ASP A 370 17.86 8.16 -2.66
N THR A 371 17.21 8.47 -3.80
CA THR A 371 17.91 8.75 -5.06
C THR A 371 18.80 9.99 -4.94
N ILE A 372 18.30 11.08 -4.34
CA ILE A 372 19.10 12.30 -4.10
C ILE A 372 20.27 11.99 -3.16
N LEU A 373 20.04 11.25 -2.09
CA LEU A 373 21.09 10.91 -1.12
C LEU A 373 22.17 10.03 -1.72
N ILE A 374 21.81 9.04 -2.55
CA ILE A 374 22.78 8.24 -3.29
C ILE A 374 23.55 9.14 -4.27
N ALA A 375 22.87 10.04 -4.98
CA ALA A 375 23.50 10.98 -5.90
C ALA A 375 24.45 11.97 -5.21
N SER A 376 24.29 12.20 -3.89
CA SER A 376 25.22 13.04 -3.11
C SER A 376 26.58 12.40 -2.85
N GLU A 377 26.71 11.08 -3.04
CA GLU A 377 27.98 10.39 -2.83
C GLU A 377 28.97 10.67 -3.99
N PRO A 378 30.29 10.69 -3.72
CA PRO A 378 31.29 11.04 -4.73
C PRO A 378 31.23 10.15 -5.98
N GLY A 379 31.28 10.79 -7.16
CA GLY A 379 31.26 10.10 -8.46
C GLY A 379 29.86 9.81 -9.00
N ASN A 380 28.81 10.10 -8.23
CA ASN A 380 27.43 9.96 -8.65
C ASN A 380 26.87 11.28 -9.18
N LEU A 381 25.84 11.18 -10.03
CA LEU A 381 25.09 12.32 -10.54
C LEU A 381 23.60 11.98 -10.54
N LEU A 382 22.76 12.91 -10.07
CA LEU A 382 21.31 12.72 -10.09
C LEU A 382 20.82 12.73 -11.55
N TYR A 383 20.10 11.69 -11.95
CA TYR A 383 19.40 11.64 -13.23
C TYR A 383 17.89 11.69 -12.96
N SER A 384 17.30 12.85 -13.22
CA SER A 384 15.88 13.11 -12.98
C SER A 384 15.27 13.93 -14.12
N ASN A 385 14.15 13.50 -14.70
CA ASN A 385 13.35 14.31 -15.62
C ASN A 385 12.37 15.23 -14.89
N ASP A 386 12.43 15.31 -13.56
CA ASP A 386 11.71 16.31 -12.77
C ASP A 386 12.66 17.46 -12.42
N GLU A 387 12.55 18.57 -13.16
CA GLU A 387 13.44 19.72 -12.95
C GLU A 387 13.29 20.32 -11.54
N ARG A 388 12.10 20.28 -10.95
CA ARG A 388 11.88 20.79 -9.60
C ARG A 388 12.56 19.91 -8.57
N LEU A 389 12.62 18.59 -8.80
CA LEU A 389 13.40 17.67 -7.96
C LEU A 389 14.89 18.00 -8.04
N ARG A 390 15.44 18.24 -9.24
CA ARG A 390 16.85 18.65 -9.41
C ARG A 390 17.14 19.97 -8.70
N SER A 391 16.28 20.97 -8.87
CA SER A 391 16.39 22.27 -8.18
C SER A 391 16.37 22.13 -6.66
N PHE A 392 15.49 21.27 -6.12
CA PHE A 392 15.43 20.94 -4.70
C PHE A 392 16.70 20.24 -4.23
N ALA A 393 17.17 19.23 -4.96
CA ALA A 393 18.40 18.49 -4.66
C ALA A 393 19.62 19.42 -4.60
N LYS A 394 19.72 20.36 -5.55
CA LYS A 394 20.80 21.35 -5.57
C LYS A 394 20.74 22.30 -4.38
N THR A 395 19.54 22.77 -4.02
CA THR A 395 19.37 23.77 -2.96
C THR A 395 19.58 23.16 -1.57
N GLU A 396 19.00 21.99 -1.31
CA GLU A 396 18.97 21.39 0.03
C GLU A 396 20.16 20.47 0.30
N PHE A 397 20.70 19.81 -0.72
CA PHE A 397 21.75 18.80 -0.58
C PHE A 397 23.02 19.14 -1.36
N ASN A 398 23.05 20.26 -2.08
CA ASN A 398 24.14 20.62 -3.01
C ASN A 398 24.45 19.50 -4.02
N VAL A 399 23.41 18.77 -4.45
CA VAL A 399 23.52 17.69 -5.44
C VAL A 399 23.18 18.24 -6.81
N ASP A 400 24.13 18.13 -7.74
CA ASP A 400 23.88 18.43 -9.15
C ASP A 400 23.09 17.31 -9.82
N GLY A 401 22.33 17.66 -10.85
CA GLY A 401 21.54 16.69 -11.60
C GLY A 401 21.30 17.10 -13.03
N VAL A 402 20.97 16.10 -13.85
CA VAL A 402 20.66 16.23 -15.28
C VAL A 402 19.30 15.66 -15.63
#